data_AF-L1NPN9-F1
#
_entry.id   AF-L1NPN9-F1
#
_cell.length_a   1.000
_cell.length_b   1.000
_cell.length_c   1.000
_cell.angle_alpha   90.00
_cell.angle_beta   90.00
_cell.angle_gamma   90.00
#
_symmetry.space_group_name_H-M   'P 1'
#
loop_
_entity.id
_entity.type
_entity.pdbx_description
1 polymer ?
#
loop_
_entity_poly.entity_id
_entity_poly.type
_entity_poly.pdbx_seq_one_letter_code
_entity_poly.pdbx_strand_id
1 'polypeptide(L)'
;MNAIQFFQWGGDYGDVEIAFQREALFNNFSNFNIERVSLLAENRDRTFSTTIPIGGAIRSAKNKYTWIIKRKQFFNVKKYTDLELRAIVLSGFFDDNRATRDEQDFASGVFFKKRNIFPFNRYHSSGQFGNIATFDIQSLNTLKIELIPYRYNLPTIQEAKTQLTKILFPIMLD
;
A
#
# COMPACT_ATOMS: atom_id res chain seq x y z
N MET A 1 7.19 -24.70 21.35
CA MET A 1 6.57 -24.54 20.02
C MET A 1 6.80 -23.11 19.58
N ASN A 2 7.70 -22.89 18.62
CA ASN A 2 7.94 -21.58 18.01
C ASN A 2 7.55 -21.69 16.54
N ALA A 3 6.38 -21.18 16.17
CA ALA A 3 6.05 -20.98 14.77
C ALA A 3 6.75 -19.70 14.30
N ILE A 4 7.96 -19.84 13.76
CA ILE A 4 8.53 -18.81 12.89
C ILE A 4 7.91 -19.08 11.52
N GLN A 5 6.86 -18.34 11.19
CA GLN A 5 6.26 -18.40 9.86
C GLN A 5 7.14 -17.67 8.85
N PHE A 6 7.37 -18.39 7.77
CA PHE A 6 8.15 -17.99 6.62
C PHE A 6 7.38 -16.94 5.81
N PHE A 7 7.91 -15.72 5.70
CA PHE A 7 7.68 -14.90 4.51
C PHE A 7 8.86 -15.15 3.58
N GLN A 8 8.68 -16.07 2.64
CA GLN A 8 9.63 -16.32 1.57
C GLN A 8 9.55 -15.12 0.61
N TRP A 9 10.22 -14.02 0.96
CA TRP A 9 10.38 -12.82 0.13
C TRP A 9 11.22 -13.18 -1.11
N GLY A 10 10.62 -13.79 -2.12
CA GLY A 10 11.38 -14.36 -3.23
C GLY A 10 10.55 -14.73 -4.45
N GLY A 11 10.33 -13.75 -5.32
CA GLY A 11 10.00 -13.98 -6.72
C GLY A 11 9.85 -12.67 -7.49
N ASP A 12 9.84 -12.77 -8.81
CA ASP A 12 9.87 -11.63 -9.75
C ASP A 12 8.62 -10.73 -9.70
N TYR A 13 8.54 -9.73 -8.82
CA TYR A 13 7.25 -9.03 -8.66
C TYR A 13 7.30 -7.52 -8.90
N GLY A 14 6.65 -7.10 -9.99
CA GLY A 14 6.30 -5.71 -10.30
C GLY A 14 4.93 -5.37 -9.72
N ASP A 15 4.78 -5.64 -8.42
CA ASP A 15 3.52 -5.70 -7.70
C ASP A 15 3.63 -5.00 -6.35
N VAL A 16 2.53 -4.46 -5.83
CA VAL A 16 2.45 -3.94 -4.46
C VAL A 16 1.82 -4.98 -3.55
N GLU A 17 2.62 -5.45 -2.60
CA GLU A 17 2.17 -6.32 -1.53
C GLU A 17 2.06 -5.50 -0.25
N ILE A 18 0.94 -5.64 0.44
CA ILE A 18 0.66 -5.04 1.74
C ILE A 18 0.84 -6.14 2.78
N ALA A 19 1.17 -5.83 4.03
CA ALA A 19 1.11 -6.80 5.12
C ALA A 19 0.78 -6.25 6.49
N PHE A 20 -0.08 -6.95 7.23
CA PHE A 20 -0.58 -6.52 8.53
C PHE A 20 0.09 -7.29 9.68
N GLN A 21 0.32 -6.62 10.82
CA GLN A 21 0.92 -7.26 12.00
C GLN A 21 -0.10 -8.01 12.86
N ARG A 22 -1.37 -7.59 12.84
CA ARG A 22 -2.43 -8.10 13.73
C ARG A 22 -3.64 -8.57 12.94
N GLU A 23 -4.23 -9.67 13.42
CA GLU A 23 -5.39 -10.31 12.77
C GLU A 23 -6.62 -9.40 12.76
N ALA A 24 -6.89 -8.71 13.87
CA ALA A 24 -8.02 -7.78 13.96
C ALA A 24 -7.95 -6.67 12.90
N LEU A 25 -6.77 -6.06 12.73
CA LEU A 25 -6.53 -5.03 11.72
C LEU A 25 -6.60 -5.62 10.32
N PHE A 26 -5.98 -6.78 10.09
CA PHE A 26 -6.12 -7.52 8.82
C PHE A 26 -7.59 -7.76 8.48
N ASN A 27 -8.41 -8.23 9.41
CA ASN A 27 -9.83 -8.51 9.18
C ASN A 27 -10.59 -7.23 8.79
N ASN A 28 -10.28 -6.10 9.42
CA ASN A 28 -10.91 -4.83 9.10
C ASN A 28 -10.50 -4.32 7.70
N PHE A 29 -9.22 -4.36 7.35
CA PHE A 29 -8.73 -3.86 6.06
C PHE A 29 -8.91 -4.82 4.88
N SER A 30 -8.91 -6.14 5.12
CA SER A 30 -9.01 -7.16 4.06
C SER A 30 -10.40 -7.29 3.44
N ASN A 31 -11.42 -6.80 4.14
CA ASN A 31 -12.79 -6.68 3.63
C ASN A 31 -13.00 -5.41 2.79
N PHE A 32 -11.98 -4.58 2.60
CA PHE A 32 -12.08 -3.41 1.74
C PHE A 32 -12.05 -3.81 0.26
N ASN A 33 -13.11 -3.44 -0.46
CA ASN A 33 -13.27 -3.67 -1.88
C ASN A 33 -12.80 -2.45 -2.67
N ILE A 34 -11.66 -2.58 -3.36
CA ILE A 34 -11.04 -1.47 -4.09
C ILE A 34 -11.79 -1.25 -5.42
N GLU A 35 -12.42 -0.09 -5.56
CA GLU A 35 -13.02 0.35 -6.83
C GLU A 35 -12.05 1.20 -7.65
N ARG A 36 -11.33 2.12 -6.99
CA ARG A 36 -10.45 3.11 -7.62
C ARG A 36 -9.14 3.26 -6.86
N VAL A 37 -8.08 3.54 -7.62
CA VAL A 37 -6.73 3.78 -7.11
C VAL A 37 -6.26 5.15 -7.57
N SER A 38 -5.73 5.92 -6.62
CA SER A 38 -5.04 7.18 -6.86
C SER A 38 -3.68 7.16 -6.16
N LEU A 39 -2.73 7.94 -6.68
CA LEU A 39 -1.42 8.14 -6.07
C LEU A 39 -1.33 9.55 -5.52
N LEU A 40 -0.95 9.68 -4.25
CA LEU A 40 -0.52 10.96 -3.72
C LEU A 40 0.97 11.14 -4.05
N ALA A 41 1.29 12.16 -4.82
CA ALA A 41 2.64 12.49 -5.23
C ALA A 41 3.07 13.81 -4.60
N GLU A 42 4.32 13.92 -4.20
CA GLU A 42 4.92 15.15 -3.67
C GLU A 42 6.27 15.45 -4.34
N ASN A 43 6.67 16.71 -4.38
CA ASN A 43 8.07 17.03 -4.66
C ASN A 43 8.91 16.77 -3.41
N ARG A 44 10.21 16.54 -3.58
CA ARG A 44 11.14 16.22 -2.47
C ARG A 44 11.13 17.27 -1.35
N ASP A 45 10.96 18.55 -1.70
CA ASP A 45 10.91 19.66 -0.75
C ASP A 45 9.55 19.80 -0.03
N ARG A 46 8.57 18.97 -0.41
CA ARG A 46 7.20 18.92 0.14
C ARG A 46 6.42 20.24 0.05
N THR A 47 6.79 21.11 -0.88
CA THR A 47 6.11 22.38 -1.15
C THR A 47 4.96 22.21 -2.16
N PHE A 48 4.94 21.08 -2.86
CA PHE A 48 3.91 20.71 -3.83
C PHE A 48 3.46 19.28 -3.59
N SER A 49 2.15 19.08 -3.54
CA SER A 49 1.54 17.75 -3.54
C SER A 49 0.35 17.70 -4.50
N THR A 50 0.11 16.54 -5.08
CA THR A 50 -1.02 16.33 -5.99
C THR A 50 -1.52 14.89 -5.92
N THR A 51 -2.81 14.70 -6.16
CA THR A 51 -3.42 13.38 -6.26
C THR A 51 -3.61 13.02 -7.72
N ILE A 52 -2.99 11.92 -8.16
CA ILE A 52 -3.01 11.45 -9.53
C ILE A 52 -3.98 10.26 -9.63
N PRO A 53 -5.15 10.42 -10.28
CA PRO A 53 -6.05 9.30 -10.49
C PRO A 53 -5.42 8.31 -11.48
N ILE A 54 -5.32 7.05 -11.07
CA ILE A 54 -4.85 5.96 -11.94
C ILE A 54 -6.06 5.34 -12.64
N GLY A 55 -7.03 4.85 -11.88
CA GLY A 55 -8.23 4.24 -12.43
C GLY A 55 -8.75 3.11 -11.55
N GLY A 56 -9.61 2.26 -12.13
CA GLY A 56 -10.24 1.19 -11.36
C GLY A 56 -9.35 -0.02 -11.12
N ALA A 57 -9.50 -0.69 -9.98
CA ALA A 57 -8.85 -1.95 -9.69
C ALA A 57 -9.82 -3.12 -9.91
N ILE A 58 -9.33 -4.24 -10.46
CA ILE A 58 -10.17 -5.40 -10.76
C ILE A 58 -9.78 -6.52 -9.80
N ARG A 59 -10.74 -7.00 -8.99
CA ARG A 59 -10.49 -8.14 -8.10
C ARG A 59 -10.09 -9.37 -8.92
N SER A 60 -9.01 -10.04 -8.52
CA SER A 60 -8.48 -11.22 -9.18
C SER A 60 -9.43 -12.40 -9.00
N ALA A 61 -9.74 -13.10 -10.10
CA ALA A 61 -10.53 -14.33 -10.05
C ALA A 61 -9.80 -15.50 -9.35
N LYS A 62 -8.46 -15.43 -9.23
CA LYS A 62 -7.64 -16.50 -8.63
C LYS A 62 -7.42 -16.32 -7.13
N ASN A 63 -7.45 -15.08 -6.64
CA ASN A 63 -7.20 -14.76 -5.23
C ASN A 63 -8.07 -13.56 -4.84
N LYS A 64 -8.99 -13.77 -3.89
CA LYS A 64 -9.96 -12.76 -3.43
C LYS A 64 -9.33 -11.54 -2.74
N TYR A 65 -8.07 -11.65 -2.32
CA TYR A 65 -7.28 -10.58 -1.68
C TYR A 65 -6.32 -9.87 -2.64
N THR A 66 -6.40 -10.16 -3.94
CA THR A 66 -5.59 -9.52 -4.96
C THR A 66 -6.45 -8.66 -5.86
N TRP A 67 -6.02 -7.42 -6.10
CA TRP A 67 -6.60 -6.52 -7.10
C TRP A 67 -5.58 -6.20 -8.18
N ILE A 68 -6.03 -6.20 -9.42
CA ILE A 68 -5.19 -5.98 -10.61
C ILE A 68 -5.43 -4.56 -11.10
N ILE A 69 -4.34 -3.83 -11.32
CA ILE A 69 -4.34 -2.49 -11.92
C ILE A 69 -3.73 -2.62 -13.31
N LYS A 70 -4.51 -2.30 -14.34
CA LYS A 70 -4.02 -2.43 -15.72
C LYS A 70 -3.00 -1.31 -15.97
N ARG A 71 -1.81 -1.64 -16.47
CA ARG A 71 -0.76 -0.65 -16.82
C ARG A 71 -1.26 0.51 -17.68
N LYS A 72 -2.22 0.26 -18.57
CA LYS A 72 -2.85 1.29 -19.40
C LYS A 72 -3.54 2.38 -18.56
N GLN A 73 -3.96 2.12 -17.34
CA GLN A 73 -4.60 3.13 -16.49
C GLN A 73 -3.61 4.23 -16.05
N PHE A 74 -2.31 3.98 -16.11
CA PHE A 74 -1.27 4.96 -15.75
C PHE A 74 -0.98 6.01 -16.84
N PHE A 75 -1.84 6.24 -17.84
CA PHE A 75 -1.55 7.21 -18.91
C PHE A 75 -1.35 8.64 -18.38
N ASN A 76 -2.05 9.01 -17.30
CA ASN A 76 -2.02 10.36 -16.73
C ASN A 76 -0.76 10.67 -15.90
N VAL A 77 0.06 9.67 -15.59
CA VAL A 77 1.23 9.87 -14.72
C VAL A 77 2.44 10.48 -15.44
N LYS A 78 2.38 10.64 -16.77
CA LYS A 78 3.50 11.17 -17.57
C LYS A 78 3.98 12.56 -17.13
N LYS A 79 3.10 13.40 -16.59
CA LYS A 79 3.42 14.75 -16.13
C LYS A 79 4.03 14.81 -14.73
N TYR A 80 4.06 13.67 -14.04
CA TYR A 80 4.38 13.58 -12.63
C TYR A 80 5.46 12.55 -12.33
N THR A 81 6.17 12.06 -13.36
CA THR A 81 7.11 10.92 -13.26
C THR A 81 8.19 11.12 -12.22
N ASP A 82 8.61 12.37 -12.03
CA ASP A 82 9.74 12.75 -11.18
C ASP A 82 9.31 13.09 -9.75
N LEU A 83 7.99 13.11 -9.47
CA LEU A 83 7.48 13.28 -8.11
C LEU A 83 7.65 11.99 -7.31
N GLU A 84 7.80 12.15 -6.00
CA GLU A 84 7.90 11.08 -5.02
C GLU A 84 6.50 10.59 -4.63
N LEU A 85 6.29 9.27 -4.61
CA LEU A 85 5.05 8.63 -4.19
C LEU A 85 4.95 8.67 -2.67
N ARG A 86 4.06 9.52 -2.15
CA ARG A 86 3.81 9.66 -0.72
C ARG A 86 2.77 8.68 -0.19
N ALA A 87 1.73 8.38 -0.98
CA ALA A 87 0.69 7.46 -0.55
C ALA A 87 -0.02 6.78 -1.73
N ILE A 88 -0.58 5.61 -1.46
CA ILE A 88 -1.59 4.98 -2.32
C ILE A 88 -2.95 5.23 -1.66
N VAL A 89 -3.88 5.81 -2.41
CA VAL A 89 -5.24 6.08 -1.94
C VAL A 89 -6.20 5.15 -2.68
N LEU A 90 -6.90 4.34 -1.89
CA LEU A 90 -7.86 3.35 -2.37
C LEU A 90 -9.26 3.84 -2.05
N SER A 91 -10.07 4.07 -3.08
CA SER A 91 -11.49 4.38 -2.92
C SER A 91 -12.33 3.15 -3.23
N GLY A 92 -13.37 2.93 -2.43
CA GLY A 92 -14.13 1.69 -2.45
C GLY A 92 -15.15 1.62 -1.33
N PHE A 93 -15.38 0.42 -0.81
CA PHE A 93 -16.29 0.16 0.31
C PHE A 93 -15.84 -1.07 1.10
N PHE A 94 -16.21 -1.16 2.37
CA PHE A 94 -16.03 -2.39 3.15
C PHE A 94 -17.20 -3.35 2.88
N ASP A 95 -16.89 -4.63 2.64
CA ASP A 95 -17.89 -5.68 2.43
C ASP A 95 -18.73 -5.92 3.71
N ASP A 96 -18.23 -5.53 4.89
CA ASP A 96 -18.96 -5.49 6.16
C ASP A 96 -18.89 -4.12 6.88
N ASN A 97 -19.98 -3.70 7.52
CA ASN A 97 -20.06 -2.44 8.28
C ASN A 97 -19.29 -2.48 9.62
N ARG A 98 -18.31 -3.38 9.76
CA ARG A 98 -17.53 -3.52 11.01
C ARG A 98 -16.36 -2.55 11.08
N ALA A 99 -15.92 -2.03 9.93
CA ALA A 99 -14.91 -0.99 9.87
C ALA A 99 -15.41 0.29 10.55
N THR A 100 -14.63 0.80 11.50
CA THR A 100 -14.85 2.12 12.09
C THR A 100 -13.98 3.15 11.39
N ARG A 101 -14.49 4.37 11.25
CA ARG A 101 -13.68 5.51 10.83
C ARG A 101 -12.49 5.69 11.80
N ASP A 102 -11.36 6.16 11.29
CA ASP A 102 -10.14 6.49 12.06
C ASP A 102 -9.40 5.26 12.62
N GLU A 103 -9.64 4.07 12.08
CA GLU A 103 -8.82 2.90 12.37
C GLU A 103 -7.48 2.97 11.63
N GLN A 104 -6.39 2.83 12.39
CA GLN A 104 -5.03 3.02 11.89
C GLN A 104 -4.08 1.89 12.30
N ASP A 105 -3.25 1.41 11.37
CA ASP A 105 -2.13 0.51 11.65
C ASP A 105 -0.79 1.12 11.23
N PHE A 106 0.15 1.16 12.19
CA PHE A 106 1.53 1.63 12.01
C PHE A 106 2.53 0.48 11.89
N ALA A 107 2.09 -0.74 12.20
CA ALA A 107 2.91 -1.94 12.15
C ALA A 107 2.67 -2.73 10.87
N SER A 108 1.98 -2.18 9.90
CA SER A 108 1.81 -2.78 8.59
C SER A 108 2.91 -2.37 7.61
N GLY A 109 3.13 -3.19 6.57
CA GLY A 109 4.16 -2.96 5.56
C GLY A 109 3.61 -2.88 4.14
N VAL A 110 4.36 -2.22 3.26
CA VAL A 110 4.13 -2.12 1.81
C VAL A 110 5.43 -2.46 1.08
N PHE A 111 5.35 -3.35 0.10
CA PHE A 111 6.51 -3.89 -0.58
C PHE A 111 6.38 -3.63 -2.08
N PHE A 112 7.31 -2.83 -2.61
CA PHE A 112 7.53 -2.64 -4.03
C PHE A 112 8.78 -3.41 -4.48
N LYS A 113 8.96 -3.66 -5.78
CA LYS A 113 10.08 -4.45 -6.32
C LYS A 113 11.46 -3.92 -5.89
N LYS A 114 12.39 -4.85 -5.57
CA LYS A 114 13.86 -4.72 -5.49
C LYS A 114 14.50 -3.67 -4.55
N ARG A 115 13.85 -2.55 -4.19
CA ARG A 115 14.52 -1.47 -3.40
C ARG A 115 13.61 -0.69 -2.45
N ASN A 116 12.32 -0.56 -2.76
CA ASN A 116 11.41 0.29 -1.98
C ASN A 116 10.49 -0.60 -1.13
N ILE A 117 11.08 -1.10 -0.05
CA ILE A 117 10.38 -1.91 0.95
C ILE A 117 10.10 -1.01 2.15
N PHE A 118 8.83 -0.91 2.52
CA PHE A 118 8.33 -0.30 3.75
C PHE A 118 7.90 -1.45 4.65
N PRO A 119 8.82 -2.13 5.34
CA PRO A 119 8.48 -3.33 6.10
C PRO A 119 7.52 -2.99 7.25
N PHE A 120 6.81 -4.02 7.72
CA PHE A 120 6.04 -3.92 8.95
C PHE A 120 6.94 -3.42 10.10
N ASN A 121 6.49 -2.41 10.84
CA ASN A 121 7.26 -1.90 11.97
C ASN A 121 7.09 -2.85 13.17
N ARG A 122 8.06 -3.75 13.40
CA ARG A 122 7.97 -4.70 14.52
C ARG A 122 8.27 -4.08 15.89
N TYR A 123 8.93 -2.92 15.97
CA TYR A 123 9.37 -2.34 17.23
C TYR A 123 9.60 -0.82 17.14
N HIS A 124 8.71 -0.04 17.78
CA HIS A 124 8.96 1.38 18.07
C HIS A 124 9.91 1.62 19.25
N SER A 125 10.40 0.58 19.94
CA SER A 125 11.11 0.71 21.21
C SER A 125 12.64 0.79 21.13
N SER A 126 13.26 0.75 19.96
CA SER A 126 14.73 0.78 19.87
C SER A 126 15.28 1.55 18.68
N GLY A 127 14.92 2.83 18.52
CA GLY A 127 15.71 3.84 17.79
C GLY A 127 16.11 3.57 16.33
N GLN A 128 15.63 2.48 15.70
CA GLN A 128 15.91 2.13 14.32
C GLN A 128 14.78 2.65 13.45
N PHE A 129 15.05 3.79 12.83
CA PHE A 129 14.14 4.41 11.90
C PHE A 129 14.27 3.70 10.54
N GLY A 130 13.26 2.93 10.16
CA GLY A 130 13.11 2.36 8.83
C GLY A 130 12.10 3.15 8.00
N ASN A 131 12.02 2.85 6.71
CA ASN A 131 10.85 3.19 5.92
C ASN A 131 9.64 2.46 6.54
N ILE A 132 8.56 3.17 6.88
CA ILE A 132 7.34 2.57 7.42
C ILE A 132 6.15 2.90 6.53
N ALA A 133 5.15 2.03 6.52
CA ALA A 133 3.87 2.33 5.90
C ALA A 133 2.78 2.40 6.97
N THR A 134 1.89 3.39 6.87
CA THR A 134 0.72 3.47 7.73
C THR A 134 -0.54 3.25 6.91
N PHE A 135 -1.52 2.60 7.53
CA PHE A 135 -2.77 2.21 6.91
C PHE A 135 -3.88 2.85 7.70
N ASP A 136 -4.76 3.58 7.03
CA ASP A 136 -5.71 4.46 7.70
C ASP A 136 -7.05 4.51 6.98
N ILE A 137 -8.12 4.23 7.71
CA ILE A 137 -9.50 4.42 7.29
C ILE A 137 -9.86 5.91 7.43
N GLN A 138 -9.50 6.70 6.42
CA GLN A 138 -9.84 8.12 6.32
C GLN A 138 -11.36 8.35 6.29
N SER A 139 -12.09 7.40 5.69
CA SER A 139 -13.55 7.33 5.66
C SER A 139 -13.98 5.91 5.30
N LEU A 140 -15.26 5.58 5.48
CA LEU A 140 -15.81 4.25 5.13
C LEU A 140 -15.68 3.88 3.64
N ASN A 141 -15.31 4.84 2.79
CA ASN A 141 -15.08 4.64 1.37
C ASN A 141 -13.63 4.90 0.94
N THR A 142 -12.72 5.19 1.87
CA THR A 142 -11.33 5.54 1.55
C THR A 142 -10.36 4.91 2.54
N LEU A 143 -9.50 4.04 2.00
CA LEU A 143 -8.32 3.50 2.68
C LEU A 143 -7.07 4.22 2.14
N LYS A 144 -6.31 4.86 3.03
CA LYS A 144 -5.04 5.51 2.70
C LYS A 144 -3.88 4.64 3.19
N ILE A 145 -2.91 4.44 2.32
CA ILE A 145 -1.66 3.75 2.61
C ILE A 145 -0.53 4.77 2.45
N GLU A 146 -0.06 5.33 3.55
CA GLU A 146 0.95 6.37 3.55
C GLU A 146 2.35 5.80 3.73
N LEU A 147 3.27 6.21 2.86
CA LEU A 147 4.65 5.76 2.83
C LEU A 147 5.51 6.81 3.54
N ILE A 148 6.06 6.45 4.69
CA ILE A 148 6.88 7.33 5.53
C ILE A 148 8.32 6.84 5.46
N PRO A 149 9.18 7.51 4.67
CA PRO A 149 10.53 7.05 4.50
C PRO A 149 11.40 7.53 5.68
N TYR A 150 12.45 6.78 6.02
CA TYR A 150 13.44 7.24 7.01
C TYR A 150 14.32 8.39 6.46
N ARG A 151 14.45 8.50 5.13
CA ARG A 151 15.20 9.56 4.41
C ARG A 151 14.49 9.90 3.09
N TYR A 152 15.10 10.69 2.20
CA TYR A 152 14.54 11.02 0.87
C TYR A 152 14.55 9.84 -0.14
N ASN A 153 13.94 8.71 0.21
CA ASN A 153 13.94 7.47 -0.56
C ASN A 153 12.52 6.96 -0.87
N LEU A 154 11.58 7.87 -1.10
CA LEU A 154 10.29 7.46 -1.65
C LEU A 154 10.46 6.96 -3.09
N PRO A 155 9.71 5.93 -3.52
CA PRO A 155 9.64 5.57 -4.92
C PRO A 155 9.13 6.76 -5.73
N THR A 156 9.69 6.98 -6.91
CA THR A 156 9.13 7.96 -7.85
C THR A 156 7.82 7.44 -8.45
N ILE A 157 6.99 8.34 -8.99
CA ILE A 157 5.80 7.95 -9.73
C ILE A 157 6.16 7.13 -10.98
N GLN A 158 7.32 7.37 -11.59
CA GLN A 158 7.82 6.53 -12.68
C GLN A 158 8.07 5.09 -12.22
N GLU A 159 8.69 4.90 -11.05
CA GLU A 159 8.87 3.57 -10.47
C GLU A 159 7.53 2.93 -10.13
N ALA A 160 6.64 3.67 -9.47
CA ALA A 160 5.29 3.22 -9.14
C ALA A 160 4.51 2.76 -10.38
N LYS A 161 4.56 3.53 -11.48
CA LYS A 161 3.95 3.16 -12.77
C LYS A 161 4.41 1.79 -13.28
N THR A 162 5.68 1.46 -13.08
CA THR A 162 6.24 0.17 -13.54
C THR A 162 5.97 -0.98 -12.57
N GLN A 163 5.78 -0.67 -11.28
CA GLN A 163 5.75 -1.65 -10.19
C GLN A 163 4.39 -1.81 -9.50
N LEU A 164 3.42 -0.91 -9.72
CA LEU A 164 2.08 -1.01 -9.15
C LEU A 164 1.14 -1.63 -10.19
N THR A 165 1.28 -2.94 -10.42
CA THR A 165 0.38 -3.67 -11.36
C THR A 165 -0.66 -4.54 -10.65
N LYS A 166 -0.44 -4.84 -9.38
CA LYS A 166 -1.43 -5.45 -8.49
C LYS A 166 -1.27 -4.90 -7.07
N ILE A 167 -2.34 -4.99 -6.30
CA ILE A 167 -2.37 -4.79 -4.85
C ILE A 167 -2.76 -6.12 -4.22
N LEU A 168 -1.96 -6.59 -3.27
CA LEU A 168 -2.23 -7.82 -2.51
C LEU A 168 -2.36 -7.45 -1.04
N PHE A 169 -3.53 -7.67 -0.44
CA PHE A 169 -3.63 -7.80 1.01
C PHE A 169 -3.21 -9.23 1.36
N PRO A 170 -2.24 -9.46 2.25
CA PRO A 170 -1.77 -10.80 2.52
C PRO A 170 -2.72 -11.48 3.48
N ILE A 171 -2.77 -12.79 3.41
CA ILE A 171 -3.46 -13.59 4.39
C ILE A 171 -2.52 -13.71 5.57
N MET A 172 -2.95 -13.36 6.79
CA MET A 172 -2.24 -13.86 7.97
C MET A 172 -2.35 -15.38 7.90
N LEU A 173 -1.25 -16.05 7.58
CA LEU A 173 -1.19 -17.49 7.73
C LEU A 173 -1.19 -17.76 9.23
N ASP A 174 -1.91 -18.78 9.70
CA ASP A 174 -1.93 -19.21 11.11
C ASP A 174 -0.66 -19.98 11.53
#